data_AF-A0A2V7PUX2-F1
#
_entry.id   AF-A0A2V7PUX2-F1
#
_cell.length_a   1.000
_cell.length_b   1.000
_cell.length_c   1.000
_cell.angle_alpha   90.00
_cell.angle_beta   90.00
_cell.angle_gamma   90.00
#
_symmetry.space_group_name_H-M   'P 1'
#
loop_
_entity.id
_entity.type
_entity.pdbx_description
1 polymer ?
#
loop_
_entity_poly.entity_id
_entity_poly.type
_entity_poly.pdbx_seq_one_letter_code
_entity_poly.pdbx_strand_id
1 'polypeptide(L)'
;MEVKAASEGAVRAVLAGIPRAWIRYIEVPVADGGGGALDAVAAGGAFAKIRTGGTSAEAFPPADRLATVLAGLARRSLPFKATAGLHHPLRGVYPLIDAPEAPRAEMYGYLNLALAAAVIQAGGDADEARAALLEADPGAVRLEGDALRWRDERFDAAALAALRDGFFHGFGSCSFRQPMDELLPAVG
;
A
#
# COMPACT_ATOMS: atom_id res chain seq x y z
N MET A 1 10.50 3.00 14.23
CA MET A 1 11.74 3.09 13.43
C MET A 1 11.54 2.34 12.13
N GLU A 2 12.15 2.82 11.05
CA GLU A 2 12.10 2.21 9.72
C GLU A 2 13.50 1.82 9.26
N VAL A 3 13.67 0.60 8.72
CA VAL A 3 14.95 0.13 8.18
C VAL A 3 14.71 -0.58 6.85
N LYS A 4 15.64 -0.42 5.90
CA LYS A 4 15.59 -1.13 4.62
C LYS A 4 16.35 -2.45 4.71
N ALA A 5 15.72 -3.55 4.32
CA ALA A 5 16.35 -4.86 4.24
C ALA A 5 15.74 -5.68 3.08
N ALA A 6 16.57 -5.99 2.08
CA ALA A 6 16.11 -6.56 0.81
C ALA A 6 16.10 -8.10 0.76
N SER A 7 16.56 -8.78 1.81
CA SER A 7 16.64 -10.25 1.85
C SER A 7 16.33 -10.77 3.24
N GLU A 8 15.96 -12.05 3.33
CA GLU A 8 15.75 -12.73 4.61
C GLU A 8 16.93 -12.55 5.57
N GLY A 9 18.15 -12.80 5.09
CA GLY A 9 19.37 -12.66 5.90
C GLY A 9 19.57 -11.22 6.41
N ALA A 10 19.34 -10.23 5.55
CA ALA A 10 19.42 -8.82 5.93
C ALA A 10 18.35 -8.45 6.97
N VAL A 11 17.11 -8.92 6.81
CA VAL A 11 16.02 -8.69 7.76
C VAL A 11 16.38 -9.28 9.13
N ARG A 12 16.86 -10.52 9.17
CA ARG A 12 17.28 -11.19 10.43
C ARG A 12 18.40 -10.43 11.12
N ALA A 13 19.43 -10.01 10.38
CA ALA A 13 20.55 -9.24 10.93
C ALA A 13 20.09 -7.90 11.51
N VAL A 14 19.25 -7.16 10.80
CA VAL A 14 18.66 -5.89 11.27
C VAL A 14 17.86 -6.10 12.55
N LEU A 15 16.97 -7.09 12.56
CA LEU A 15 16.08 -7.32 13.71
C LEU A 15 16.82 -7.84 14.95
N ALA A 16 17.95 -8.54 14.78
CA ALA A 16 18.79 -8.97 15.90
C ALA A 16 19.46 -7.79 16.63
N GLY A 17 19.75 -6.70 15.91
CA GLY A 17 20.40 -5.50 16.46
C GLY A 17 19.45 -4.48 17.09
N ILE A 18 18.13 -4.71 17.05
CA ILE A 18 17.13 -3.69 17.41
C ILE A 18 16.17 -4.21 18.48
N PRO A 19 15.94 -3.46 19.59
CA PRO A 19 15.06 -3.88 20.67
C PRO A 19 13.66 -4.26 20.21
N ARG A 20 13.14 -5.39 20.71
CA ARG A 20 11.76 -5.84 20.43
C ARG A 20 10.68 -4.90 20.97
N ALA A 21 10.98 -4.10 21.99
CA ALA A 21 10.06 -3.13 22.57
C ALA A 21 9.71 -1.98 21.60
N TRP A 22 10.45 -1.81 20.50
CA TRP A 22 10.19 -0.76 19.53
C TRP A 22 9.24 -1.23 18.44
N ILE A 23 8.42 -0.31 17.95
CA ILE A 23 7.70 -0.49 16.67
C ILE A 23 8.72 -0.42 15.54
N ARG A 24 8.84 -1.53 14.80
CA ARG A 24 9.84 -1.76 13.78
C ARG A 24 9.14 -2.03 12.46
N TYR A 25 9.32 -1.13 11.48
CA TYR A 25 8.86 -1.32 10.11
C TYR A 25 10.07 -1.65 9.23
N ILE A 26 10.01 -2.77 8.52
CA ILE A 26 11.09 -3.23 7.65
C ILE A 26 10.64 -3.08 6.19
N GLU A 27 11.39 -2.28 5.44
CA GLU A 27 11.12 -2.07 4.01
C GLU A 27 11.49 -3.33 3.22
N VAL A 28 10.48 -3.96 2.62
CA VAL A 28 10.62 -5.16 1.78
C VAL A 28 10.46 -4.79 0.30
N PRO A 29 11.27 -5.39 -0.60
CA PRO A 29 11.21 -5.10 -2.02
C PRO A 29 9.93 -5.69 -2.64
N VAL A 30 9.14 -4.83 -3.30
CA VAL A 30 7.92 -5.26 -3.99
C VAL A 30 8.24 -5.97 -5.31
N ALA A 31 9.28 -5.52 -6.02
CA ALA A 31 9.66 -6.05 -7.34
C ALA A 31 9.87 -7.57 -7.35
N ASP A 32 10.38 -8.13 -6.25
CA ASP A 32 10.69 -9.56 -6.12
C ASP A 32 9.54 -10.37 -5.50
N GLY A 33 8.37 -9.77 -5.29
CA GLY A 33 7.21 -10.43 -4.68
C GLY A 33 7.31 -10.66 -3.17
N GLY A 34 8.27 -10.02 -2.48
CA GLY A 34 8.41 -10.05 -1.03
C GLY A 34 9.04 -11.31 -0.42
N GLY A 35 9.03 -12.45 -1.13
CA GLY A 35 9.81 -13.67 -0.85
C GLY A 35 10.01 -14.05 0.63
N GLY A 36 11.19 -14.59 0.95
CA GLY A 36 11.59 -14.93 2.33
C GLY A 36 11.80 -13.73 3.25
N ALA A 37 11.85 -12.50 2.70
CA ALA A 37 11.93 -11.29 3.51
C ALA A 37 10.64 -11.11 4.33
N LEU A 38 9.46 -11.37 3.75
CA LEU A 38 8.19 -11.34 4.48
C LEU A 38 8.16 -12.35 5.64
N ASP A 39 8.67 -13.57 5.42
CA ASP A 39 8.77 -14.60 6.47
C ASP A 39 9.68 -14.15 7.61
N ALA A 40 10.82 -13.53 7.28
CA ALA A 40 11.76 -13.02 8.26
C ALA A 40 11.18 -11.86 9.09
N VAL A 41 10.42 -10.96 8.47
CA VAL A 41 9.75 -9.85 9.16
C VAL A 41 8.70 -10.40 10.13
N ALA A 42 7.85 -11.32 9.67
CA ALA A 42 6.83 -11.95 10.50
C ALA A 42 7.45 -12.69 11.70
N ALA A 43 8.45 -13.55 11.46
CA ALA A 43 9.14 -14.29 12.50
C ALA A 43 9.85 -13.38 13.53
N GLY A 44 10.29 -12.19 13.11
CA GLY A 44 10.93 -11.20 13.96
C GLY A 44 9.95 -10.34 14.80
N GLY A 45 8.64 -10.50 14.62
CA GLY A 45 7.61 -9.70 15.28
C GLY A 45 7.68 -8.22 14.90
N ALA A 46 8.00 -7.94 13.65
CA ALA A 46 8.05 -6.59 13.08
C ALA A 46 6.90 -6.41 12.06
N PHE A 47 6.76 -5.20 11.54
CA PHE A 47 5.77 -4.85 10.50
C PHE A 47 6.48 -4.64 9.17
N ALA A 48 5.76 -4.85 8.07
CA ALA A 48 6.28 -4.59 6.74
C ALA A 48 6.14 -3.11 6.35
N LYS A 49 7.07 -2.62 5.55
CA LYS A 49 6.91 -1.39 4.79
C LYS A 49 7.12 -1.69 3.33
N ILE A 50 6.25 -1.18 2.48
CA ILE A 50 6.40 -1.30 1.03
C ILE A 50 6.56 0.09 0.40
N ARG A 51 7.27 0.13 -0.73
CA ARG A 51 7.34 1.31 -1.59
C ARG A 51 6.50 1.08 -2.83
N THR A 52 5.73 2.08 -3.20
CA THR A 52 4.84 2.06 -4.37
C THR A 52 5.27 3.03 -5.47
N GLY A 53 6.38 3.73 -5.29
CA GLY A 53 6.88 4.71 -6.24
C GLY A 53 8.19 5.38 -5.83
N GLY A 54 8.54 6.43 -6.55
CA GLY A 54 9.73 7.24 -6.35
C GLY A 54 9.80 8.39 -7.36
N THR A 55 11.01 8.91 -7.60
CA THR A 55 11.23 10.04 -8.52
C THR A 55 11.52 9.61 -9.96
N SER A 56 11.43 8.33 -10.28
CA SER A 56 11.56 7.78 -11.63
C SER A 56 10.41 6.80 -11.92
N ALA A 57 10.08 6.59 -13.19
CA ALA A 57 8.97 5.71 -13.58
C ALA A 57 9.21 4.24 -13.16
N GLU A 58 10.47 3.80 -13.17
CA GLU A 58 10.88 2.44 -12.80
C GLU A 58 10.75 2.17 -11.29
N ALA A 59 10.57 3.21 -10.48
CA ALA A 59 10.36 3.08 -9.04
C ALA A 59 8.93 2.62 -8.69
N PHE A 60 7.99 2.68 -9.63
CA PHE A 60 6.61 2.23 -9.44
C PHE A 60 6.51 0.73 -9.79
N PRO A 61 6.22 -0.15 -8.82
CA PRO A 61 6.16 -1.59 -9.09
C PRO A 61 4.93 -1.93 -9.95
N PRO A 62 5.00 -2.96 -10.81
CA PRO A 62 3.83 -3.47 -11.53
C PRO A 62 2.71 -3.92 -10.59
N ALA A 63 1.45 -3.76 -11.00
CA ALA A 63 0.29 -4.04 -10.17
C ALA A 63 0.26 -5.50 -9.68
N ASP A 64 0.61 -6.44 -10.56
CA ASP A 64 0.68 -7.88 -10.27
C ASP A 64 1.67 -8.18 -9.13
N ARG A 65 2.80 -7.47 -9.10
CA ARG A 65 3.82 -7.62 -8.06
C ARG A 65 3.33 -7.06 -6.74
N LEU A 66 2.69 -5.89 -6.77
CA LEU A 66 2.13 -5.26 -5.59
C LEU A 66 0.99 -6.12 -5.00
N ALA A 67 0.07 -6.62 -5.83
CA ALA A 67 -1.00 -7.52 -5.42
C ALA A 67 -0.46 -8.84 -4.83
N THR A 68 0.57 -9.42 -5.46
CA THR A 68 1.26 -10.62 -4.93
C THR A 68 1.82 -10.38 -3.52
N VAL A 69 2.43 -9.20 -3.29
CA VAL A 69 2.95 -8.83 -1.98
C VAL A 69 1.82 -8.63 -0.97
N LEU A 70 0.72 -7.96 -1.33
CA LEU A 70 -0.45 -7.80 -0.45
C LEU A 70 -1.02 -9.16 -0.02
N ALA A 71 -1.22 -10.08 -0.97
CA ALA A 71 -1.65 -11.44 -0.65
C ALA A 71 -0.62 -12.16 0.25
N GLY A 72 0.68 -11.95 -0.01
CA GLY A 72 1.76 -12.51 0.80
C GLY A 72 1.80 -11.99 2.25
N LEU A 73 1.47 -10.72 2.45
CA LEU A 73 1.31 -10.10 3.76
C LEU A 73 0.11 -10.68 4.51
N ALA A 74 -1.04 -10.77 3.84
CA ALA A 74 -2.27 -11.31 4.45
C ALA A 74 -2.12 -12.78 4.88
N ARG A 75 -1.51 -13.63 4.05
CA ARG A 75 -1.24 -15.04 4.40
C ARG A 75 -0.39 -15.22 5.67
N ARG A 76 0.36 -14.19 6.05
CA ARG A 76 1.23 -14.19 7.24
C ARG A 76 0.64 -13.40 8.41
N SER A 77 -0.57 -12.86 8.23
CA SER A 77 -1.15 -11.87 9.14
C SER A 77 -0.14 -10.77 9.48
N LEU A 78 0.60 -10.30 8.48
CA LEU A 78 1.71 -9.36 8.63
C LEU A 78 1.22 -7.95 8.28
N PRO A 79 0.98 -7.07 9.28
CA PRO A 79 0.55 -5.72 9.00
C PRO A 79 1.64 -4.91 8.31
N PHE A 80 1.21 -3.95 7.50
CA PHE A 80 2.11 -3.14 6.70
C PHE A 80 1.71 -1.68 6.64
N LYS A 81 2.66 -0.87 6.19
CA LYS A 81 2.38 0.48 5.69
C LYS A 81 3.03 0.68 4.33
N ALA A 82 2.53 1.65 3.57
CA ALA A 82 3.07 1.99 2.26
C ALA A 82 3.66 3.39 2.22
N THR A 83 4.59 3.61 1.30
CA THR A 83 5.29 4.89 1.15
C THR A 83 5.64 5.14 -0.31
N ALA A 84 5.85 6.41 -0.64
CA ALA A 84 6.28 6.91 -1.94
C ALA A 84 5.28 6.67 -3.09
N GLY A 85 4.95 7.75 -3.82
CA GLY A 85 4.05 7.68 -4.98
C GLY A 85 2.55 7.64 -4.67
N LEU A 86 2.13 7.83 -3.41
CA LEU A 86 0.72 7.81 -2.99
C LEU A 86 0.22 9.23 -2.66
N HIS A 87 0.29 10.12 -3.65
CA HIS A 87 -0.10 11.54 -3.50
C HIS A 87 -1.54 11.81 -3.93
N HIS A 88 -2.09 10.93 -4.76
CA HIS A 88 -3.38 11.09 -5.42
C HIS A 88 -4.39 10.06 -4.90
N PRO A 89 -5.70 10.34 -4.97
CA PRO A 89 -6.73 9.42 -4.49
C PRO A 89 -6.78 8.15 -5.31
N LEU A 90 -6.73 8.28 -6.64
CA LEU A 90 -6.89 7.18 -7.60
C LEU A 90 -5.69 7.10 -8.54
N ARG A 91 -5.68 6.05 -9.35
CA ARG A 91 -4.61 5.77 -10.30
C ARG A 91 -4.72 6.73 -11.47
N GLY A 92 -3.56 7.17 -11.96
CA GLY A 92 -3.50 8.10 -13.08
C GLY A 92 -2.08 8.41 -13.49
N VAL A 93 -1.95 9.27 -14.51
CA VAL A 93 -0.66 9.75 -14.99
C VAL A 93 -0.38 11.11 -14.35
N TYR A 94 0.60 11.17 -13.45
CA TYR A 94 0.92 12.34 -12.64
C TYR A 94 2.38 12.77 -12.81
N PRO A 95 2.72 14.03 -12.52
CA PRO A 95 4.11 14.49 -12.50
C PRO A 95 4.93 13.79 -11.39
N LEU A 96 6.14 13.32 -11.70
CA LEU A 96 7.04 12.64 -10.74
C LEU A 96 7.57 13.57 -9.64
N ILE A 97 7.67 14.86 -9.95
CA ILE A 97 8.13 15.91 -9.05
C ILE A 97 7.27 17.15 -9.25
N ASP A 98 7.19 18.00 -8.22
CA ASP A 98 6.49 19.27 -8.26
C ASP A 98 7.33 20.33 -8.98
N ALA A 99 7.35 20.26 -10.31
CA ALA A 99 8.03 21.20 -11.18
C ALA A 99 7.30 21.35 -12.53
N PRO A 100 7.35 22.53 -13.18
CA PRO A 100 6.88 22.70 -14.55
C PRO A 100 7.57 21.70 -15.49
N GLU A 101 6.80 21.11 -16.40
CA GLU A 101 7.30 20.13 -17.39
C GLU A 101 7.95 18.87 -16.79
N ALA A 102 7.71 18.59 -15.50
CA ALA A 102 8.23 17.40 -14.85
C ALA A 102 7.80 16.13 -15.62
N PRO A 103 8.72 15.14 -15.77
CA PRO A 103 8.36 13.86 -16.36
C PRO A 103 7.18 13.25 -15.60
N ARG A 104 6.27 12.63 -16.35
CA ARG A 104 5.05 12.03 -15.79
C ARG A 104 5.17 10.52 -15.79
N ALA A 105 4.57 9.89 -14.79
CA ALA A 105 4.49 8.45 -14.69
C ALA A 105 3.09 8.04 -14.24
N GLU A 106 2.75 6.79 -14.52
CA GLU A 106 1.57 6.18 -13.94
C GLU A 106 1.82 5.90 -12.46
N MET A 107 0.89 6.34 -11.61
CA MET A 107 0.98 6.16 -10.15
C MET A 107 -0.32 5.56 -9.63
N TYR A 108 -0.21 4.72 -8.60
CA TYR A 108 -1.35 4.29 -7.81
C TYR A 108 -1.85 5.42 -6.91
N GLY A 109 -3.15 5.43 -6.66
CA GLY A 109 -3.72 6.26 -5.62
C GLY A 109 -3.71 5.61 -4.25
N TYR A 110 -3.82 6.41 -3.20
CA TYR A 110 -3.95 5.89 -1.84
C TYR A 110 -5.27 5.13 -1.62
N LEU A 111 -6.35 5.49 -2.34
CA LEU A 111 -7.61 4.70 -2.31
C LEU A 111 -7.44 3.38 -3.03
N ASN A 112 -6.72 3.34 -4.16
CA ASN A 112 -6.44 2.07 -4.85
C ASN A 112 -5.77 1.06 -3.94
N LEU A 113 -4.74 1.51 -3.20
CA LEU A 113 -4.02 0.63 -2.29
C LEU A 113 -4.88 0.22 -1.09
N ALA A 114 -5.67 1.14 -0.53
CA ALA A 114 -6.59 0.83 0.56
C ALA A 114 -7.65 -0.19 0.13
N LEU A 115 -8.23 -0.03 -1.06
CA LEU A 115 -9.18 -0.96 -1.67
C LEU A 115 -8.55 -2.33 -1.92
N ALA A 116 -7.36 -2.38 -2.52
CA ALA A 116 -6.65 -3.63 -2.73
C ALA A 116 -6.36 -4.37 -1.43
N ALA A 117 -5.98 -3.65 -0.36
CA ALA A 117 -5.79 -4.24 0.95
C ALA A 117 -7.12 -4.71 1.59
N ALA A 118 -8.22 -3.97 1.39
CA ALA A 118 -9.55 -4.32 1.86
C ALA A 118 -10.08 -5.60 1.18
N VAL A 119 -9.94 -5.70 -0.14
CA VAL A 119 -10.29 -6.89 -0.94
C VAL A 119 -9.56 -8.12 -0.41
N ILE A 120 -8.24 -8.03 -0.24
CA ILE A 120 -7.44 -9.13 0.31
C ILE A 120 -7.90 -9.53 1.72
N GLN A 121 -8.19 -8.56 2.59
CA GLN A 121 -8.68 -8.84 3.95
C GLN A 121 -10.09 -9.42 3.98
N ALA A 122 -10.92 -9.12 2.98
CA ALA A 122 -12.24 -9.72 2.80
C ALA A 122 -12.18 -11.15 2.22
N GLY A 123 -10.99 -11.66 1.90
CA GLY A 123 -10.79 -13.01 1.37
C GLY A 123 -10.65 -13.06 -0.16
N GLY A 124 -10.61 -11.91 -0.83
CA GLY A 124 -10.32 -11.83 -2.25
C GLY A 124 -8.89 -12.20 -2.60
N ASP A 125 -8.65 -12.46 -3.89
CA ASP A 125 -7.36 -12.91 -4.42
C ASP A 125 -6.48 -11.78 -4.98
N ALA A 126 -5.31 -12.17 -5.52
CA ALA A 126 -4.37 -11.21 -6.07
C ALA A 126 -4.87 -10.55 -7.36
N ASP A 127 -5.73 -11.20 -8.15
CA ASP A 127 -6.27 -10.64 -9.39
C ASP A 127 -7.35 -9.59 -9.08
N GLU A 128 -8.17 -9.82 -8.05
CA GLU A 128 -9.14 -8.85 -7.55
C GLU A 128 -8.43 -7.63 -6.92
N ALA A 129 -7.39 -7.87 -6.10
CA ALA A 129 -6.57 -6.80 -5.54
C ALA A 129 -5.87 -5.99 -6.65
N ARG A 130 -5.38 -6.67 -7.69
CA ARG A 130 -4.80 -6.03 -8.88
C ARG A 130 -5.84 -5.17 -9.59
N ALA A 131 -7.09 -5.61 -9.71
CA ALA A 131 -8.16 -4.81 -10.30
C ALA A 131 -8.40 -3.52 -9.49
N ALA A 132 -8.38 -3.57 -8.17
CA ALA A 132 -8.48 -2.39 -7.31
C ALA A 132 -7.28 -1.44 -7.47
N LEU A 133 -6.06 -1.99 -7.62
CA LEU A 133 -4.85 -1.21 -7.90
C LEU A 133 -4.94 -0.46 -9.23
N LEU A 134 -5.55 -1.08 -10.24
CA LEU A 134 -5.66 -0.52 -11.58
C LEU A 134 -6.85 0.43 -11.79
N GLU A 135 -7.72 0.57 -10.78
CA GLU A 135 -8.92 1.41 -10.87
C GLU A 135 -8.55 2.89 -11.07
N ALA A 136 -9.04 3.47 -12.16
CA ALA A 136 -8.77 4.85 -12.56
C ALA A 136 -10.06 5.65 -12.76
N ASP A 137 -11.23 5.01 -12.69
CA ASP A 137 -12.53 5.68 -12.77
C ASP A 137 -12.97 6.17 -11.38
N PRO A 138 -13.07 7.50 -11.16
CA PRO A 138 -13.61 8.05 -9.92
C PRO A 138 -15.04 7.58 -9.62
N GLY A 139 -15.86 7.35 -10.66
CA GLY A 139 -17.23 6.88 -10.49
C GLY A 139 -17.33 5.44 -9.96
N ALA A 140 -16.23 4.69 -10.02
CA ALA A 140 -16.17 3.32 -9.50
C ALA A 140 -16.04 3.27 -7.98
N VAL A 141 -15.62 4.37 -7.32
CA VAL A 141 -15.41 4.46 -5.87
C VAL A 141 -16.39 5.47 -5.28
N ARG A 142 -17.28 5.00 -4.40
CA ARG A 142 -18.33 5.86 -3.81
C ARG A 142 -18.43 5.69 -2.31
N LEU A 143 -18.67 6.78 -1.60
CA LEU A 143 -19.09 6.73 -0.21
C LEU A 143 -20.61 6.58 -0.17
N GLU A 144 -21.10 5.53 0.47
CA GLU A 144 -22.52 5.28 0.65
C GLU A 144 -22.84 5.05 2.13
N GLY A 145 -23.31 6.12 2.78
CA GLY A 145 -23.54 6.12 4.23
C GLY A 145 -22.23 5.98 4.99
N ASP A 146 -22.09 4.87 5.72
CA ASP A 146 -20.91 4.50 6.50
C ASP A 146 -19.99 3.50 5.79
N ALA A 147 -20.21 3.26 4.50
CA ALA A 147 -19.45 2.28 3.72
C ALA A 147 -18.73 2.91 2.53
N LEU A 148 -17.56 2.37 2.21
CA LEU A 148 -16.87 2.59 0.95
C LEU A 148 -17.31 1.49 -0.03
N ARG A 149 -17.82 1.89 -1.20
CA ARG A 149 -18.07 0.97 -2.30
C ARG A 149 -17.01 1.10 -3.37
N TRP A 150 -16.64 -0.04 -3.92
CA TRP A 150 -15.86 -0.13 -5.13
C TRP A 150 -16.48 -1.19 -6.03
N ARG A 151 -17.08 -0.76 -7.16
CA ARG A 151 -17.89 -1.64 -8.02
C ARG A 151 -18.97 -2.38 -7.20
N ASP A 152 -18.94 -3.71 -7.21
CA ASP A 152 -19.87 -4.56 -6.46
C ASP A 152 -19.42 -4.83 -5.01
N GLU A 153 -18.19 -4.45 -4.66
CA GLU A 153 -17.64 -4.59 -3.31
C GLU A 153 -18.12 -3.48 -2.38
N ARG A 154 -18.38 -3.84 -1.12
CA ARG A 154 -18.77 -2.92 -0.05
C ARG A 154 -17.98 -3.19 1.21
N PHE A 155 -17.30 -2.16 1.70
CA PHE A 155 -16.56 -2.18 2.95
C PHE A 155 -17.20 -1.20 3.93
N ASP A 156 -17.88 -1.70 4.96
CA ASP A 156 -18.46 -0.86 6.01
C ASP A 156 -17.38 -0.27 6.95
N ALA A 157 -17.79 0.67 7.80
CA ALA A 157 -16.89 1.33 8.73
C ALA A 157 -16.17 0.34 9.67
N ALA A 158 -16.82 -0.77 10.04
CA ALA A 158 -16.21 -1.77 10.91
C ALA A 158 -15.11 -2.56 10.19
N ALA A 159 -15.34 -2.96 8.94
CA ALA A 159 -14.35 -3.61 8.09
C ALA A 159 -13.16 -2.69 7.81
N LEU A 160 -13.41 -1.41 7.52
CA LEU A 160 -12.35 -0.41 7.30
C LEU A 160 -11.54 -0.13 8.57
N ALA A 161 -12.19 -0.10 9.74
CA ALA A 161 -11.49 0.04 11.02
C ALA A 161 -10.61 -1.18 11.31
N ALA A 162 -11.15 -2.40 11.13
CA ALA A 162 -10.39 -3.65 11.31
C ALA A 162 -9.22 -3.76 10.33
N LEU A 163 -9.41 -3.33 9.07
CA LEU A 163 -8.34 -3.22 8.07
C LEU A 163 -7.21 -2.32 8.58
N ARG A 164 -7.56 -1.11 9.04
CA ARG A 164 -6.57 -0.12 9.48
C ARG A 164 -5.79 -0.57 10.71
N ASP A 165 -6.48 -1.18 11.66
CA ASP A 165 -5.90 -1.55 12.95
C ASP A 165 -5.13 -2.89 12.88
N GLY A 166 -5.49 -3.77 11.94
CA GLY A 166 -4.96 -5.13 11.86
C GLY A 166 -4.10 -5.45 10.64
N PHE A 167 -4.13 -4.64 9.56
CA PHE A 167 -3.45 -5.00 8.32
C PHE A 167 -2.80 -3.83 7.58
N PHE A 168 -3.54 -2.77 7.26
CA PHE A 168 -3.03 -1.60 6.56
C PHE A 168 -2.91 -0.41 7.50
N HIS A 169 -1.76 -0.29 8.17
CA HIS A 169 -1.50 0.74 9.18
C HIS A 169 -1.45 2.17 8.60
N GLY A 170 -1.35 2.31 7.29
CA GLY A 170 -1.47 3.60 6.59
C GLY A 170 -0.45 3.77 5.48
N PHE A 171 -0.42 4.99 4.94
CA PHE A 171 0.50 5.39 3.89
C PHE A 171 1.23 6.69 4.23
N GLY A 172 2.41 6.88 3.65
CA GLY A 172 3.17 8.12 3.72
C GLY A 172 3.04 8.92 2.43
N SER A 173 2.68 10.20 2.56
CA SER A 173 2.75 11.22 1.49
C SER A 173 3.69 12.34 1.92
N CYS A 174 4.41 12.93 0.96
CA CYS A 174 5.28 14.09 1.16
C CYS A 174 4.48 15.39 1.41
N SER A 175 3.16 15.37 1.19
CA SER A 175 2.24 16.46 1.49
C SER A 175 1.02 15.91 2.21
N PHE A 176 0.62 16.55 3.31
CA PHE A 176 -0.63 16.22 4.00
C PHE A 176 -1.86 16.84 3.33
N ARG A 177 -1.73 18.06 2.79
CA ARG A 177 -2.85 18.81 2.19
C ARG A 177 -3.30 18.22 0.86
N GLN A 178 -2.34 17.90 -0.01
CA GLN A 178 -2.63 17.42 -1.36
C GLN A 178 -3.55 16.19 -1.39
N PRO A 179 -3.33 15.13 -0.58
CA PRO A 179 -4.27 14.01 -0.50
C PRO A 179 -5.68 14.42 -0.08
N MET A 180 -5.81 15.33 0.90
CA MET A 180 -7.11 15.75 1.44
C MET A 180 -7.90 16.62 0.45
N ASP A 181 -7.22 17.55 -0.21
CA ASP A 181 -7.84 18.47 -1.18
C ASP A 181 -8.37 17.72 -2.40
N GLU A 182 -7.69 16.65 -2.82
CA GLU A 182 -8.08 15.79 -3.93
C GLU A 182 -9.13 14.72 -3.56
N LEU A 183 -9.39 14.48 -2.26
CA LEU A 183 -10.31 13.42 -1.83
C LEU A 183 -11.78 13.77 -2.15
N LEU A 184 -12.21 15.00 -1.85
CA LEU A 184 -13.62 15.39 -1.96
C LEU A 184 -14.18 15.25 -3.39
N PRO A 185 -13.45 15.58 -4.48
CA PRO A 185 -13.92 15.32 -5.84
C PRO A 185 -13.87 13.84 -6.25
N ALA A 186 -13.11 12.99 -5.56
CA ALA A 186 -12.81 11.62 -5.98
C ALA A 186 -13.77 10.55 -5.45
N VAL A 187 -14.62 10.89 -4.48
CA VAL A 187 -15.56 9.95 -3.83
C VAL A 187 -17.01 10.47 -3.76
N GLY A 188 -17.32 11.45 -4.61
CA GLY A 188 -18.64 12.10 -4.71
C GLY A 188 -19.67 11.31 -5.51
#